data_AF-A0A1Y3B180-F1
#
_entry.id   AF-A0A1Y3B180-F1
#
_cell.length_a   1.000
_cell.length_b   1.000
_cell.length_c   1.000
_cell.angle_alpha   90.00
_cell.angle_beta   90.00
_cell.angle_gamma   90.00
#
_symmetry.space_group_name_H-M   'P 1'
#
loop_
_entity.id
_entity.type
_entity.pdbx_description
1 polymer ?
#
loop_
_entity_poly.entity_id
_entity_poly.type
_entity_poly.pdbx_seq_one_letter_code
_entity_poly.pdbx_strand_id
1 'polypeptide(L)'
;MTDAFVWRTGEWQTCSSPCGFGHQRRKVYCYSQRTNTHVDRFYCDVRFKPEKRRQCNLRSCINVILTIGEVISCQDRRDRTRIRNDGVYEIWVQGTQIRVYCYGMGFLEKPLEYLILNDDNYSESNLMGSRYVC
;
A
#
# COMPACT_ATOMS: atom_id res chain seq x y z
N MET A 1 -7.43 -16.78 -52.07
CA MET A 1 -7.90 -16.19 -50.79
C MET A 1 -6.70 -15.59 -50.10
N THR A 2 -6.71 -14.28 -49.86
CA THR A 2 -5.62 -13.55 -49.20
C THR A 2 -5.60 -13.86 -47.70
N ASP A 3 -4.42 -14.06 -47.12
CA ASP A 3 -4.27 -14.24 -45.68
C ASP A 3 -4.64 -12.96 -44.92
N ALA A 4 -5.26 -13.09 -43.76
CA ALA A 4 -5.68 -11.97 -42.92
C ALA A 4 -4.81 -11.94 -41.65
N PHE A 5 -4.36 -10.75 -41.25
CA PHE A 5 -3.44 -10.58 -40.12
C PHE A 5 -4.09 -9.78 -39.00
N VAL A 6 -3.95 -10.24 -37.75
CA VAL A 6 -4.58 -9.61 -36.58
C VAL A 6 -3.60 -9.46 -35.43
N TRP A 7 -3.73 -8.35 -34.70
CA TRP A 7 -3.03 -8.19 -33.43
C TRP A 7 -3.65 -9.05 -32.36
N ARG A 8 -2.79 -9.75 -31.59
CA ARG A 8 -3.17 -10.46 -30.37
C ARG A 8 -2.31 -9.98 -29.22
N THR A 9 -2.90 -10.02 -28.03
CA THR A 9 -2.23 -9.60 -26.80
C THR A 9 -2.16 -10.75 -25.82
N GLY A 10 -1.04 -10.87 -25.12
CA GLY A 10 -0.96 -11.70 -23.92
C GLY A 10 -1.51 -10.95 -22.70
N GLU A 11 -1.50 -11.65 -21.57
CA GLU A 11 -1.85 -11.07 -20.27
C GLU A 11 -0.93 -9.91 -19.89
N TRP A 12 -1.48 -9.01 -19.08
CA TRP A 12 -0.66 -7.99 -18.43
C TRP A 12 0.22 -8.62 -17.36
N GLN A 13 1.49 -8.23 -17.36
CA GLN A 13 2.41 -8.52 -16.28
C GLN A 13 1.99 -7.76 -15.01
N THR A 14 2.56 -8.17 -13.88
CA THR A 14 2.42 -7.46 -12.61
C THR A 14 2.82 -5.99 -12.75
N CYS A 15 2.20 -5.14 -11.94
CA CYS A 15 2.54 -3.72 -11.88
C CYS A 15 4.01 -3.55 -11.48
N SER A 16 4.71 -2.58 -12.08
CA SER A 16 6.11 -2.29 -11.76
C SER A 16 6.31 -1.82 -10.31
N SER A 17 5.25 -1.26 -9.72
CA SER A 17 5.24 -0.79 -8.34
C SER A 17 4.35 -1.74 -7.52
N PRO A 18 4.76 -2.14 -6.31
CA PRO A 18 3.94 -2.99 -5.44
C PRO A 18 2.78 -2.22 -4.79
N CYS A 19 2.84 -0.89 -4.80
CA CYS A 19 1.83 0.04 -4.30
C CYS A 19 1.82 1.31 -5.16
N GLY A 20 0.76 2.11 -5.03
CA GLY A 20 0.60 3.39 -5.70
C GLY A 20 0.63 3.29 -7.24
N PHE A 21 1.16 4.33 -7.86
CA PHE A 21 1.28 4.41 -9.32
C PHE A 21 2.45 3.58 -9.84
N GLY A 22 2.18 2.85 -10.91
CA GLY A 22 3.20 2.13 -11.66
C GLY A 22 2.76 1.87 -13.10
N HIS A 23 3.50 1.00 -13.77
CA HIS A 23 3.22 0.58 -15.13
C HIS A 23 3.23 -0.93 -15.25
N GLN A 24 2.34 -1.46 -16.07
CA GLN A 24 2.32 -2.87 -16.44
C GLN A 24 2.56 -3.01 -17.94
N ARG A 25 3.16 -4.14 -18.34
CA ARG A 25 3.53 -4.44 -19.72
C ARG A 25 2.82 -5.71 -20.15
N ARG A 26 2.47 -5.81 -21.43
CA ARG A 26 2.01 -7.08 -22.03
C ARG A 26 2.75 -7.38 -23.30
N LYS A 27 2.65 -8.63 -23.75
CA LYS A 27 3.13 -9.03 -25.07
C LYS A 27 2.07 -8.68 -26.13
N VAL A 28 2.52 -8.19 -27.28
CA VAL A 28 1.67 -7.84 -28.44
C VAL A 28 2.32 -8.46 -29.66
N TYR A 29 1.54 -9.23 -30.41
CA TYR A 29 2.01 -10.12 -31.47
C TYR A 29 1.09 -10.00 -32.68
N CYS A 30 1.65 -10.10 -33.89
CA CYS A 30 0.88 -10.18 -35.12
C CYS A 30 0.66 -11.64 -35.50
N TYR A 31 -0.58 -12.04 -35.78
CA TYR A 31 -0.92 -13.43 -36.11
C TYR A 31 -1.52 -13.53 -37.51
N SER A 32 -1.09 -14.53 -38.28
CA SER A 32 -1.83 -14.99 -39.45
C SER A 32 -3.10 -15.73 -38.99
N GLN A 33 -4.26 -15.35 -39.52
CA GLN A 33 -5.51 -16.05 -39.25
C GLN A 33 -5.57 -17.42 -39.94
N ARG A 34 -4.88 -17.58 -41.07
CA ARG A 34 -4.87 -18.84 -41.81
C ARG A 34 -4.02 -19.91 -41.14
N THR A 35 -2.81 -19.57 -40.68
CA THR A 35 -1.89 -20.53 -40.04
C THR A 35 -1.98 -20.50 -38.52
N ASN A 36 -2.64 -19.50 -37.94
CA ASN A 36 -2.72 -19.27 -36.50
C ASN A 36 -1.35 -19.14 -35.81
N THR A 37 -0.32 -18.68 -36.54
CA THR A 37 1.05 -18.52 -36.04
C THR A 37 1.45 -17.06 -35.92
N HIS A 38 2.41 -16.78 -35.03
CA HIS A 38 3.05 -15.48 -34.94
C HIS A 38 3.83 -15.18 -36.21
N VAL A 39 3.65 -13.99 -36.76
CA VAL A 39 4.34 -13.49 -37.94
C VAL A 39 4.96 -12.13 -37.64
N ASP A 40 5.72 -11.59 -38.60
CA ASP A 40 6.30 -10.26 -38.43
C ASP A 40 5.22 -9.19 -38.19
N ARG A 41 5.55 -8.24 -37.32
CA ARG A 41 4.69 -7.11 -36.95
C ARG A 41 4.24 -6.26 -38.15
N PHE A 42 5.01 -6.24 -39.25
CA PHE A 42 4.73 -5.42 -40.42
C PHE A 42 3.51 -5.91 -41.22
N TYR A 43 3.05 -7.15 -41.01
CA TYR A 43 1.84 -7.68 -41.67
C TYR A 43 0.54 -7.15 -41.04
N CYS A 44 0.56 -6.76 -39.77
CA CYS A 44 -0.61 -6.23 -39.08
C CYS A 44 -0.66 -4.70 -39.20
N ASP A 45 -1.84 -4.16 -39.47
CA ASP A 45 -2.06 -2.72 -39.59
C ASP A 45 -1.78 -2.01 -38.25
N VAL A 46 -0.82 -1.09 -38.26
CA VAL A 46 -0.38 -0.33 -37.09
C VAL A 46 -1.50 0.47 -36.42
N ARG A 47 -2.53 0.87 -37.19
CA ARG A 47 -3.69 1.62 -36.67
C ARG A 47 -4.48 0.84 -35.62
N PHE A 48 -4.45 -0.49 -35.70
CA PHE A 48 -5.13 -1.37 -34.75
C PHE A 48 -4.18 -1.98 -33.72
N LYS A 49 -2.92 -1.50 -33.64
CA LYS A 49 -1.93 -2.05 -32.71
C LYS A 49 -2.32 -1.70 -31.27
N PRO A 50 -2.56 -2.71 -30.42
CA PRO A 50 -2.96 -2.49 -29.04
C PRO A 50 -1.79 -1.99 -28.19
N GLU A 51 -2.12 -1.32 -27.08
CA GLU A 51 -1.12 -0.80 -26.16
C GLU A 51 -0.26 -1.91 -25.54
N LYS A 52 1.06 -1.70 -25.55
CA LYS A 52 2.02 -2.62 -24.91
C LYS A 52 2.27 -2.27 -23.44
N ARG A 53 1.96 -1.05 -23.03
CA ARG A 53 2.17 -0.48 -21.69
C ARG A 53 0.92 0.27 -21.28
N ARG A 54 0.47 0.08 -20.04
CA ARG A 54 -0.58 0.92 -19.43
C ARG A 54 -0.18 1.29 -18.01
N GLN A 55 -0.77 2.35 -17.48
CA GLN A 55 -0.66 2.67 -16.06
C GLN A 55 -1.43 1.64 -15.22
N CYS A 56 -0.91 1.37 -14.04
CA CYS A 56 -1.62 0.68 -12.96
C CYS A 56 -1.61 1.60 -11.75
N ASN A 57 -2.73 1.63 -11.04
CA ASN A 57 -2.83 2.28 -9.74
C ASN A 57 -3.23 1.19 -8.74
N LEU A 58 -2.26 0.77 -7.93
CA LEU A 58 -2.51 -0.12 -6.81
C LEU A 58 -2.86 0.70 -5.56
N ARG A 59 -3.18 0.03 -4.46
CA ARG A 59 -3.40 0.69 -3.17
C ARG A 59 -2.28 1.69 -2.90
N SER A 60 -2.64 2.85 -2.37
CA SER A 60 -1.67 3.90 -2.05
C SER A 60 -0.46 3.31 -1.34
N CYS A 61 0.74 3.70 -1.76
CA CYS A 61 1.91 3.46 -0.94
C CYS A 61 1.67 4.24 0.34
N ILE A 62 1.40 3.53 1.44
CA ILE A 62 1.56 4.11 2.77
C ILE A 62 3.06 4.33 2.92
N ASN A 63 3.54 5.43 2.34
CA ASN A 63 4.80 6.00 2.75
C ASN A 63 4.56 6.40 4.20
N VAL A 64 5.25 5.75 5.12
CA VAL A 64 5.27 6.04 6.58
C VAL A 64 5.97 7.41 6.84
N ILE A 65 5.73 8.40 5.96
CA ILE A 65 6.40 9.71 5.89
C ILE A 65 5.39 10.79 5.45
N LEU A 66 4.10 10.66 5.81
CA LEU A 66 3.07 11.66 5.50
C LEU A 66 2.22 12.09 6.71
N THR A 67 2.73 12.00 7.93
CA THR A 67 2.15 12.74 9.06
C THR A 67 3.25 13.47 9.83
N ILE A 68 3.50 14.68 9.35
CA ILE A 68 4.15 15.74 10.11
C ILE A 68 3.31 15.92 11.39
N GLY A 69 3.83 15.49 12.55
CA GLY A 69 3.27 15.83 13.87
C GLY A 69 2.36 14.82 14.55
N GLU A 70 1.92 13.73 13.90
CA GLU A 70 1.13 12.70 14.60
C GLU A 70 2.08 11.79 15.39
N VAL A 71 2.07 11.92 16.71
CA VAL A 71 2.65 10.94 17.61
C VAL A 71 1.63 9.80 17.72
N ILE A 72 1.94 8.65 17.13
CA ILE A 72 0.99 7.52 16.96
C ILE A 72 1.20 6.46 18.04
N SER A 73 2.35 6.47 18.72
CA SER A 73 2.65 5.55 19.83
C SER A 73 3.37 6.25 20.99
N CYS A 74 3.30 5.66 22.18
CA CYS A 74 4.09 6.00 23.35
C CYS A 74 5.59 5.91 23.08
N GLN A 75 6.00 4.94 22.25
CA GLN A 75 7.38 4.85 21.76
C GLN A 75 7.77 6.06 20.90
N ASP A 76 6.94 6.43 19.92
CA ASP A 76 7.18 7.61 19.09
C ASP A 76 7.25 8.88 19.93
N ARG A 77 6.38 9.00 20.95
CA ARG A 77 6.41 10.12 21.89
C ARG A 77 7.74 10.15 22.61
N ARG A 78 8.14 9.03 23.21
CA ARG A 78 9.40 8.90 23.94
C ARG A 78 10.60 9.28 23.09
N ASP A 79 10.64 8.83 21.84
CA ASP A 79 11.79 8.97 20.96
C ASP A 79 11.87 10.39 20.37
N ARG A 80 10.72 11.04 20.11
CA ARG A 80 10.66 12.41 19.56
C ARG A 80 10.71 13.51 20.60
N THR A 81 10.06 13.36 21.75
CA THR A 81 9.91 14.44 22.76
C THR A 81 10.77 14.24 24.01
N ARG A 82 11.53 13.14 24.09
CA ARG A 82 12.36 12.77 25.27
C ARG A 82 11.57 12.59 26.57
N ILE A 83 10.25 12.43 26.50
CA ILE A 83 9.44 12.09 27.67
C ILE A 83 9.79 10.67 28.13
N ARG A 84 9.94 10.48 29.45
CA ARG A 84 10.27 9.19 30.08
C ARG A 84 9.32 8.80 31.21
N ASN A 85 8.34 9.65 31.51
CA ASN A 85 7.40 9.43 32.58
C ASN A 85 6.25 8.55 32.09
N ASP A 86 5.77 7.67 32.96
CA ASP A 86 4.52 6.95 32.72
C ASP A 86 3.34 7.91 32.95
N GLY A 87 2.23 7.69 32.25
CA GLY A 87 1.09 8.59 32.38
C GLY A 87 0.11 8.53 31.21
N VAL A 88 -0.97 9.30 31.35
CA VAL A 88 -1.97 9.48 30.30
C VAL A 88 -1.50 10.55 29.33
N TYR A 89 -1.60 10.25 28.05
CA TYR A 89 -1.19 11.15 27.01
C TYR A 89 -2.08 11.05 25.77
N GLU A 90 -2.16 12.14 25.02
CA GLU A 90 -3.01 12.23 23.83
C GLU A 90 -2.23 11.87 22.56
N ILE A 91 -2.63 10.83 21.84
CA ILE A 91 -2.02 10.42 20.57
C ILE A 91 -2.98 10.63 19.40
N TRP A 92 -2.42 10.78 18.21
CA TRP A 92 -3.19 10.93 16.98
C TRP A 92 -3.29 9.58 16.26
N VAL A 93 -4.51 9.13 16.02
CA VAL A 93 -4.80 7.92 15.24
C VAL A 93 -5.80 8.29 14.16
N GLN A 94 -5.38 8.22 12.89
CA GLN A 94 -6.24 8.52 11.73
C GLN A 94 -6.92 9.90 11.81
N GLY A 95 -6.21 10.92 12.30
CA GLY A 95 -6.77 12.27 12.48
C GLY A 95 -7.72 12.44 13.67
N THR A 96 -7.85 11.42 14.54
CA THR A 96 -8.60 11.51 15.81
C THR A 96 -7.63 11.50 16.98
N GLN A 97 -7.83 12.42 17.93
CA GLN A 97 -7.04 12.50 19.16
C GLN A 97 -7.66 11.59 20.23
N ILE A 98 -6.89 10.60 20.69
CA ILE A 98 -7.33 9.63 21.71
C ILE A 98 -6.40 9.68 22.93
N ARG A 99 -6.94 9.36 24.12
CA ARG A 99 -6.17 9.27 25.37
C ARG A 99 -5.65 7.84 25.56
N VAL A 100 -4.34 7.70 25.73
CA VAL A 100 -3.66 6.42 25.99
C VAL A 100 -2.81 6.55 27.24
N TYR A 101 -2.84 5.54 28.11
CA TYR A 101 -1.88 5.42 29.19
C TYR A 101 -0.61 4.72 28.68
N CYS A 102 0.53 5.39 28.84
CA CYS A 102 1.85 4.86 28.52
C CYS A 102 2.52 4.35 29.80
N TYR A 103 2.98 3.10 29.80
CA TYR A 103 3.73 2.50 30.91
C TYR A 103 5.11 2.04 30.47
N GLY A 104 6.11 2.18 31.35
CA GLY A 104 7.49 1.82 31.05
C GLY A 104 8.21 2.77 30.10
N MET A 105 7.81 4.03 30.05
CA MET A 105 8.40 5.07 29.19
C MET A 105 9.89 5.30 29.50
N GLY A 106 10.33 5.03 30.73
CA GLY A 106 11.71 5.24 31.17
C GLY A 106 12.60 4.01 31.18
N PHE A 107 12.03 2.80 31.16
CA PHE A 107 12.77 1.57 31.48
C PHE A 107 12.43 0.36 30.61
N LEU A 108 11.32 0.37 29.86
CA LEU A 108 11.03 -0.70 28.90
C LEU A 108 11.65 -0.37 27.54
N GLU A 109 12.15 -1.39 26.83
CA GLU A 109 12.64 -1.24 25.46
C GLU A 109 11.52 -0.72 24.54
N LYS A 110 10.29 -1.23 24.74
CA LYS A 110 9.06 -0.73 24.12
C LYS A 110 8.01 -0.44 25.21
N PRO A 111 7.51 0.80 25.36
CA PRO A 111 6.47 1.12 26.32
C PRO A 111 5.17 0.37 26.02
N LEU A 112 4.41 0.02 27.07
CA LEU A 112 3.09 -0.58 26.95
C LEU A 112 2.02 0.53 26.80
N GLU A 113 0.97 0.22 26.06
CA GLU A 113 -0.07 1.17 25.64
C GLU A 113 -1.46 0.63 26.00
N TYR A 114 -2.22 1.43 26.76
CA TYR A 114 -3.56 1.09 27.20
C TYR A 114 -4.54 2.15 26.71
N LEU A 115 -5.52 1.75 25.90
CA LEU A 115 -6.63 2.62 25.52
C LEU A 115 -7.50 2.91 26.73
N ILE A 116 -7.78 4.19 26.97
CA ILE A 116 -8.71 4.63 28.00
C ILE A 116 -10.09 4.72 27.34
N LEU A 117 -10.95 3.74 27.64
CA LEU A 117 -12.27 3.64 27.00
C LEU A 117 -13.31 4.56 27.67
N ASN A 118 -13.14 4.84 28.97
CA ASN A 118 -13.87 5.80 29.81
C ASN A 118 -12.99 6.12 31.05
N ASP A 119 -13.35 7.12 31.86
CA ASP A 119 -12.49 7.66 32.94
C ASP A 119 -11.96 6.63 33.97
N ASP A 120 -12.55 5.42 34.04
CA ASP A 120 -12.12 4.34 34.96
C ASP A 120 -11.84 2.98 34.30
N ASN A 121 -11.89 2.84 32.96
CA ASN A 121 -11.72 1.54 32.29
C ASN A 121 -10.55 1.54 31.28
N TYR A 122 -9.56 0.69 31.55
CA TYR A 122 -8.36 0.49 30.72
C TYR A 122 -8.44 -0.85 29.99
N SER A 123 -8.24 -0.85 28.67
CA SER A 123 -8.05 -2.07 27.89
C SER A 123 -6.67 -2.10 27.24
N GLU A 124 -5.95 -3.22 27.35
CA GLU A 124 -4.69 -3.42 26.63
C GLU A 124 -4.93 -3.36 25.11
N SER A 125 -4.24 -2.43 24.44
CA SER A 125 -4.35 -2.26 23.00
C SER A 125 -3.00 -2.51 22.35
N ASN A 126 -2.93 -3.57 21.55
CA ASN A 126 -1.75 -3.83 20.72
C ASN A 126 -1.92 -3.08 19.39
N LEU A 127 -1.58 -1.78 19.37
CA LEU A 127 -1.72 -0.89 18.21
C LEU A 127 -0.81 -1.27 17.00
N MET A 128 -0.02 -2.35 17.14
CA MET A 128 0.84 -2.90 16.09
C MET A 128 0.49 -4.37 15.80
N GLY A 129 -0.80 -4.72 15.65
CA GLY A 129 -1.18 -6.09 15.25
C GLY A 129 -2.65 -6.47 15.15
N SER A 130 -3.59 -5.66 15.62
CA SER A 130 -5.00 -6.09 15.62
C SER A 130 -5.72 -5.81 14.31
N ARG A 131 -5.99 -6.88 13.55
CA ARG A 131 -7.20 -6.98 12.71
C ARG A 131 -8.40 -6.64 13.61
N TYR A 132 -9.07 -5.53 13.36
CA TYR A 132 -10.40 -5.31 13.89
C TYR A 132 -11.33 -6.38 13.30
N VAL A 133 -11.75 -7.33 14.11
CA VAL A 133 -12.94 -8.14 13.85
C VAL A 133 -14.02 -7.53 14.74
N CYS A 134 -15.05 -6.99 14.08
CA CYS A 134 -16.26 -6.50 14.72
C CYS A 134 -16.96 -7.60 15.52
#